data_AF-A0A960U5J3-F1
#
_entry.id   AF-A0A960U5J3-F1
#
_cell.length_a   1.000
_cell.length_b   1.000
_cell.length_c   1.000
_cell.angle_alpha   90.00
_cell.angle_beta   90.00
_cell.angle_gamma   90.00
#
_symmetry.space_group_name_H-M   'P 1'
#
loop_
_entity.id
_entity.type
_entity.pdbx_description
1 polymer ?
#
loop_
_entity_poly.entity_id
_entity_poly.type
_entity_poly.pdbx_seq_one_letter_code
_entity_poly.pdbx_strand_id
1 'polypeptide(L)'
;MLCYHYSIMKREFFKINDNFTAWQSNSAQGGYVRLRANNLYTKSEPVEDDPSEVRLQEAIPKNENAESIIVPFRMLTASLIEGHWLDFTEKGLLEKSVDKFKNVTIYTDHYTSVDNWVGVALNAHFIKDGIDADFKIDSVKAPMIARGLTIQPPAIHSCSVGIFFEAEMSHPQFKRWEFWDRLGEEIDGEIVRFIVKKIVEVPEVSLVYSGADPRARRSFIKDLELESMTKEEQFNKLCTALGIKEDDDLEKLIPELKEKLGMSEKILEEMRSETLKTYRAFAQDKARESTVRLIESADFSTLEGLKNEYAAMLEERFPKNQNGNRQSSETEIPPGTTVREEFVNFENYSI
;
A
#
# COMPACT_ATOMS: atom_id res chain seq x y z
N MET A 1 -11.71 -20.93 -4.82
CA MET A 1 -10.78 -22.08 -4.75
C MET A 1 -9.41 -21.48 -4.48
N LEU A 2 -8.99 -21.43 -3.21
CA LEU A 2 -7.80 -20.70 -2.74
C LEU A 2 -6.61 -21.66 -2.71
N CYS A 3 -5.56 -21.38 -3.49
CA CYS A 3 -4.27 -22.04 -3.37
C CYS A 3 -3.25 -21.02 -2.87
N TYR A 4 -2.93 -21.09 -1.58
CA TYR A 4 -1.75 -20.45 -1.01
C TYR A 4 -0.55 -21.38 -1.19
N HIS A 5 0.52 -20.90 -1.81
CA HIS A 5 1.81 -21.61 -1.86
C HIS A 5 2.84 -20.73 -1.15
N TYR A 6 3.07 -21.02 0.14
CA TYR A 6 4.27 -20.56 0.84
C TYR A 6 5.31 -21.68 0.76
N SER A 7 6.37 -21.47 -0.02
CA SER A 7 7.52 -22.38 -0.02
C SER A 7 8.57 -21.86 0.95
N ILE A 8 8.64 -22.47 2.14
CA ILE A 8 9.81 -22.34 3.00
C ILE A 8 10.90 -23.22 2.39
N MET A 9 11.77 -22.65 1.57
CA MET A 9 12.97 -23.34 1.09
C MET A 9 13.94 -23.50 2.26
N LYS A 10 13.90 -24.65 2.94
CA LYS A 10 15.06 -25.14 3.70
C LYS A 10 16.18 -25.43 2.69
N ARG A 11 17.22 -24.61 2.70
CA ARG A 11 18.49 -24.91 2.02
C ARG A 11 19.26 -25.90 2.90
N GLU A 12 19.13 -27.19 2.63
CA GLU A 12 20.05 -28.18 3.20
C GLU A 12 21.27 -28.31 2.28
N PHE A 13 22.42 -27.84 2.77
CA PHE A 13 23.71 -28.06 2.13
C PHE A 13 24.19 -29.46 2.49
N PHE A 14 24.24 -30.38 1.52
CA PHE A 14 24.98 -31.63 1.70
C PHE A 14 26.39 -31.45 1.14
N LYS A 15 27.40 -31.50 2.02
CA LYS A 15 28.81 -31.62 1.62
C LYS A 15 29.04 -33.01 1.04
N ILE A 16 29.42 -33.09 -0.23
CA ILE A 16 29.80 -34.36 -0.87
C ILE A 16 31.32 -34.56 -0.92
N ASN A 17 32.12 -33.48 -0.83
CA ASN A 17 33.53 -33.38 -0.36
C ASN A 17 34.07 -31.96 -0.67
N ASP A 18 35.24 -31.60 -0.13
CA ASP A 18 35.73 -30.21 0.06
C ASP A 18 35.89 -29.30 -1.18
N ASN A 19 35.58 -29.75 -2.40
CA ASN A 19 35.76 -28.95 -3.62
C ASN A 19 34.54 -28.87 -4.57
N PHE A 20 33.35 -29.33 -4.17
CA PHE A 20 32.15 -29.24 -5.01
C PHE A 20 30.87 -28.92 -4.22
N THR A 21 30.13 -27.90 -4.66
CA THR A 21 28.72 -27.68 -4.32
C THR A 21 27.87 -27.88 -5.58
N ALA A 22 26.90 -28.80 -5.51
CA ALA A 22 25.93 -29.03 -6.59
C ALA A 22 24.56 -28.46 -6.20
N TRP A 23 23.82 -27.96 -7.19
CA TRP A 23 22.48 -27.41 -7.04
C TRP A 23 21.47 -28.34 -7.68
N GLN A 24 20.38 -28.67 -6.97
CA GLN A 24 19.28 -29.48 -7.51
C GLN A 24 17.98 -28.66 -7.44
N SER A 25 17.43 -28.28 -8.60
CA SER A 25 16.03 -27.91 -8.71
C SER A 25 15.20 -29.14 -9.05
N ASN A 26 14.31 -29.53 -8.16
CA ASN A 26 13.25 -30.48 -8.48
C ASN A 26 12.04 -29.69 -9.00
N SER A 27 11.95 -29.52 -10.32
CA SER A 27 10.66 -29.30 -10.98
C SER A 27 10.14 -30.65 -11.49
N ALA A 28 8.84 -30.89 -11.36
CA ALA A 28 8.18 -32.16 -11.65
C ALA A 28 8.07 -32.50 -13.15
N GLN A 29 8.91 -31.93 -14.01
CA GLN A 29 8.98 -32.25 -15.44
C GLN A 29 10.45 -32.27 -15.87
N GLY A 30 11.04 -33.47 -15.91
CA GLY A 30 12.25 -33.83 -16.64
C GLY A 30 13.40 -32.81 -16.65
N GLY A 31 14.18 -32.73 -15.56
CA GLY A 31 15.39 -31.92 -15.51
C GLY A 31 16.55 -32.53 -16.31
N TYR A 32 17.14 -31.77 -17.22
CA TYR A 32 18.49 -32.02 -17.73
C TYR A 32 19.53 -31.39 -16.78
N VAL A 33 20.50 -32.19 -16.35
CA VAL A 33 21.65 -31.73 -15.55
C VAL A 33 22.72 -31.19 -16.49
N ARG A 34 23.03 -29.89 -16.44
CA ARG A 34 24.26 -29.32 -17.02
C ARG A 34 25.31 -29.14 -15.92
N LEU A 35 26.31 -30.02 -15.91
CA LEU A 35 27.51 -29.83 -15.09
C LEU A 35 28.36 -28.72 -15.72
N ARG A 36 28.65 -27.65 -14.97
CA ARG A 36 29.80 -26.78 -15.29
C ARG A 36 30.92 -27.09 -14.31
N ALA A 37 32.08 -27.48 -14.83
CA ALA A 37 33.30 -27.59 -14.05
C ALA A 37 33.81 -26.17 -13.74
N ASN A 38 33.98 -25.84 -12.47
CA ASN A 38 34.66 -24.63 -12.04
C ASN A 38 36.17 -24.91 -11.94
N ASN A 39 36.98 -23.92 -12.36
CA ASN A 39 38.45 -23.80 -12.27
C ASN A 39 39.33 -24.33 -13.41
N LEU A 40 39.16 -23.74 -14.60
CA LEU A 40 40.31 -23.44 -15.47
C LEU A 40 40.46 -21.92 -15.58
N TYR A 41 41.15 -21.31 -14.61
CA TYR A 41 41.85 -20.06 -14.87
C TYR A 41 43.09 -20.43 -15.68
N THR A 42 42.99 -20.42 -17.01
CA THR A 42 44.18 -20.24 -17.84
C THR A 42 44.54 -18.77 -17.76
N LYS A 43 45.70 -18.48 -17.18
CA LYS A 43 46.34 -17.16 -17.26
C LYS A 43 46.57 -16.87 -18.75
N SER A 44 45.68 -16.13 -19.38
CA SER A 44 45.88 -15.67 -20.76
C SER A 44 46.89 -14.54 -20.75
N GLU A 45 47.95 -14.69 -21.54
CA GLU A 45 48.83 -13.58 -21.90
C GLU A 45 48.01 -12.47 -22.56
N PRO A 46 48.42 -11.19 -22.45
CA PRO A 46 47.66 -10.09 -23.01
C PRO A 46 47.66 -10.23 -24.53
N VAL A 47 46.49 -10.49 -25.09
CA VAL A 47 46.26 -10.40 -26.53
C VAL A 47 46.08 -8.91 -26.82
N GLU A 48 47.06 -8.31 -27.49
CA GLU A 48 46.88 -7.00 -28.11
C GLU A 48 45.83 -7.15 -29.23
N ASP A 49 44.84 -6.24 -29.19
CA ASP A 49 43.70 -6.09 -30.10
C ASP A 49 42.70 -7.27 -30.15
N ASP A 50 41.80 -7.36 -29.15
CA ASP A 50 40.56 -8.14 -29.24
C ASP A 50 39.45 -7.33 -29.97
N PRO A 51 38.98 -7.75 -31.17
CA PRO A 51 37.90 -7.09 -31.89
C PRO A 51 36.53 -7.17 -31.20
N SER A 52 36.42 -7.90 -30.07
CA SER A 52 35.17 -8.07 -29.33
C SER A 52 34.71 -6.81 -28.58
N GLU A 53 35.63 -5.92 -28.17
CA GLU A 53 35.28 -4.64 -27.54
C GLU A 53 34.61 -3.67 -28.53
N VAL A 54 35.01 -3.70 -29.81
CA VAL A 54 34.40 -2.88 -30.87
C VAL A 54 32.96 -3.31 -31.13
N ARG A 55 32.67 -4.63 -31.06
CA ARG A 55 31.31 -5.18 -31.27
C ARG A 55 30.34 -4.90 -30.11
N LEU A 56 30.83 -4.76 -28.89
CA LEU A 56 29.98 -4.46 -27.73
C LEU A 56 29.49 -3.02 -27.72
N GLN A 57 30.25 -2.08 -28.30
CA GLN A 57 29.81 -0.68 -28.43
C GLN A 57 28.77 -0.48 -29.55
N GLU A 58 28.74 -1.36 -30.57
CA GLU A 58 27.80 -1.30 -31.69
C GLU A 58 26.45 -2.00 -31.42
N ALA A 59 26.37 -2.87 -30.40
CA ALA A 59 25.17 -3.67 -30.09
C ALA A 59 24.33 -3.12 -28.92
N ILE A 60 24.73 -2.01 -28.30
CA ILE A 60 23.84 -1.26 -27.40
C ILE A 60 22.96 -0.43 -28.32
N PRO A 61 21.64 -0.69 -28.44
CA PRO A 61 20.77 0.28 -29.05
C PRO A 61 20.90 1.54 -28.18
N LYS A 62 21.56 2.58 -28.69
CA LYS A 62 21.40 3.93 -28.17
C LYS A 62 19.95 4.30 -28.46
N ASN A 63 19.04 3.89 -27.58
CA ASN A 63 17.66 4.30 -27.69
C ASN A 63 17.58 5.74 -27.17
N GLU A 64 18.07 6.67 -27.99
CA GLU A 64 17.95 8.11 -27.80
C GLU A 64 16.46 8.55 -27.72
N ASN A 65 15.54 7.64 -28.06
CA ASN A 65 14.08 7.82 -28.08
C ASN A 65 13.33 6.96 -27.04
N ALA A 66 14.00 6.35 -26.05
CA ALA A 66 13.30 5.69 -24.94
C ALA A 66 12.68 6.77 -24.03
N GLU A 67 11.53 7.29 -24.43
CA GLU A 67 10.75 8.18 -23.60
C GLU A 67 10.32 7.43 -22.34
N SER A 68 10.54 8.05 -21.19
CA SER A 68 10.17 7.50 -19.90
C SER A 68 9.57 8.59 -19.03
N ILE A 69 8.59 8.23 -18.23
CA ILE A 69 8.12 9.10 -17.14
C ILE A 69 8.80 8.69 -15.84
N ILE A 70 8.94 9.64 -14.93
CA ILE A 70 9.39 9.39 -13.56
C ILE A 70 8.26 9.81 -12.63
N VAL A 71 7.83 8.90 -11.77
CA VAL A 71 6.79 9.17 -10.77
C VAL A 71 7.23 8.66 -9.40
N PRO A 72 7.09 9.46 -8.34
CA PRO A 72 7.48 9.04 -6.99
C PRO A 72 6.45 8.11 -6.38
N PHE A 73 6.91 7.11 -5.64
CA PHE A 73 6.08 6.11 -4.96
C PHE A 73 6.62 5.82 -3.57
N ARG A 74 5.72 5.65 -2.61
CA ARG A 74 5.99 4.84 -1.42
C ARG A 74 5.96 3.36 -1.81
N MET A 75 7.05 2.67 -1.53
CA MET A 75 7.20 1.23 -1.79
C MET A 75 6.77 0.38 -0.59
N LEU A 76 7.15 0.81 0.63
CA LEU A 76 6.84 0.08 1.86
C LEU A 76 6.82 1.03 3.06
N THR A 77 5.89 0.80 3.98
CA THR A 77 5.69 1.57 5.20
C THR A 77 5.95 0.71 6.44
N ALA A 78 6.63 1.28 7.43
CA ALA A 78 6.89 0.72 8.75
C ALA A 78 5.59 0.64 9.54
N SER A 79 4.82 -0.41 9.26
CA SER A 79 3.52 -0.67 9.85
C SER A 79 3.28 -2.17 9.96
N LEU A 80 2.26 -2.54 10.73
CA LEU A 80 1.68 -3.87 10.66
C LEU A 80 0.84 -3.98 9.39
N ILE A 81 1.23 -4.90 8.51
CA ILE A 81 0.48 -5.23 7.30
C ILE A 81 -0.61 -6.24 7.68
N GLU A 82 -1.82 -5.72 7.91
CA GLU A 82 -3.00 -6.54 8.22
C GLU A 82 -3.32 -7.51 7.08
N GLY A 83 -3.85 -8.69 7.42
CA GLY A 83 -4.10 -9.79 6.47
C GLY A 83 -2.86 -10.62 6.11
N HIS A 84 -1.67 -10.03 6.15
CA HIS A 84 -0.40 -10.75 6.06
C HIS A 84 0.27 -10.97 7.42
N TRP A 85 -0.12 -10.17 8.42
CA TRP A 85 0.39 -10.20 9.80
C TRP A 85 1.91 -10.09 9.86
N LEU A 86 2.46 -9.19 9.04
CA LEU A 86 3.87 -8.85 8.98
C LEU A 86 4.08 -7.48 9.59
N ASP A 87 4.91 -7.40 10.63
CA ASP A 87 5.21 -6.18 11.35
C ASP A 87 6.57 -5.62 10.93
N PHE A 88 6.55 -4.48 10.24
CA PHE A 88 7.74 -3.74 9.80
C PHE A 88 8.08 -2.55 10.72
N THR A 89 7.46 -2.42 11.89
CA THR A 89 7.65 -1.28 12.80
C THR A 89 8.97 -1.30 13.57
N GLU A 90 9.79 -2.35 13.42
CA GLU A 90 11.08 -2.45 14.09
C GLU A 90 11.99 -1.28 13.71
N LYS A 91 12.47 -0.57 14.74
CA LYS A 91 13.22 0.68 14.57
C LYS A 91 14.48 0.46 13.72
N GLY A 92 14.60 1.24 12.65
CA GLY A 92 15.73 1.21 11.73
C GLY A 92 15.76 0.00 10.79
N LEU A 93 14.74 -0.86 10.78
CA LEU A 93 14.62 -1.97 9.83
C LEU A 93 14.62 -1.47 8.39
N LEU A 94 13.72 -0.52 8.08
CA LEU A 94 13.57 0.01 6.73
C LEU A 94 14.75 0.88 6.30
N GLU A 95 15.27 1.74 7.18
CA GLU A 95 16.48 2.54 6.94
C GLU A 95 17.67 1.68 6.47
N LYS A 96 17.93 0.55 7.14
CA LYS A 96 19.00 -0.38 6.78
C LYS A 96 18.73 -1.17 5.50
N SER A 97 17.48 -1.19 5.04
CA SER A 97 17.04 -2.01 3.91
C SER A 97 16.94 -1.22 2.61
N VAL A 98 17.10 0.11 2.62
CA VAL A 98 16.96 1.02 1.46
C VAL A 98 17.68 0.50 0.22
N ASP A 99 18.92 0.01 0.34
CA ASP A 99 19.70 -0.46 -0.80
C ASP A 99 19.06 -1.65 -1.52
N LYS A 100 18.19 -2.43 -0.87
CA LYS A 100 17.46 -3.54 -1.49
C LYS A 100 16.36 -3.08 -2.43
N PHE A 101 15.86 -1.85 -2.27
CA PHE A 101 14.78 -1.28 -3.06
C PHE A 101 15.30 -0.52 -4.30
N LYS A 102 16.63 -0.42 -4.47
CA LYS A 102 17.25 0.22 -5.64
C LYS A 102 17.30 -0.74 -6.82
N ASN A 103 17.02 -0.22 -8.00
CA ASN A 103 17.10 -0.92 -9.29
C ASN A 103 16.20 -2.16 -9.37
N VAL A 104 15.09 -2.18 -8.63
CA VAL A 104 14.13 -3.27 -8.68
C VAL A 104 13.25 -3.13 -9.92
N THR A 105 13.05 -4.23 -10.65
CA THR A 105 12.21 -4.23 -11.86
C THR A 105 10.73 -4.06 -11.49
N ILE A 106 10.03 -3.21 -12.25
CA ILE A 106 8.60 -2.94 -12.07
C ILE A 106 7.81 -3.73 -13.11
N TYR A 107 6.76 -4.42 -12.68
CA TYR A 107 5.84 -5.21 -13.49
C TYR A 107 4.40 -4.66 -13.42
N THR A 108 3.52 -5.09 -14.33
CA THR A 108 2.09 -4.74 -14.29
C THR A 108 1.29 -5.54 -13.27
N ASP A 109 1.88 -6.62 -12.75
CA ASP A 109 1.30 -7.56 -11.78
C ASP A 109 2.40 -8.49 -11.26
N HIS A 110 2.05 -9.42 -10.37
CA HIS A 110 2.99 -10.39 -9.79
C HIS A 110 3.47 -11.49 -10.75
N TYR A 111 3.17 -11.41 -12.04
CA TYR A 111 3.73 -12.30 -13.05
C TYR A 111 5.07 -11.76 -13.56
N THR A 112 6.17 -12.25 -13.00
CA THR A 112 7.55 -11.77 -13.24
C THR A 112 8.19 -12.29 -14.53
N SER A 113 7.40 -12.39 -15.61
CA SER A 113 7.94 -12.71 -16.95
C SER A 113 8.80 -11.55 -17.47
N VAL A 114 9.89 -11.89 -18.16
CA VAL A 114 10.81 -10.91 -18.79
C VAL A 114 10.10 -10.04 -19.83
N ASP A 115 8.93 -10.43 -20.35
CA ASP A 115 8.18 -9.56 -21.26
C ASP A 115 7.24 -8.57 -20.54
N ASN A 116 6.96 -8.81 -19.27
CA ASN A 116 5.95 -8.12 -18.47
C ASN A 116 6.48 -6.91 -17.66
N TRP A 117 7.78 -6.62 -17.76
CA TRP A 117 8.32 -5.41 -17.11
C TRP A 117 7.75 -4.16 -17.77
N VAL A 118 7.68 -3.07 -17.01
CA VAL A 118 7.27 -1.75 -17.50
C VAL A 118 8.24 -0.65 -17.09
N GLY A 119 9.13 -0.94 -16.14
CA GLY A 119 10.09 0.03 -15.68
C GLY A 119 11.02 -0.50 -14.60
N VAL A 120 11.65 0.43 -13.91
CA VAL A 120 12.59 0.17 -12.82
C VAL A 120 12.44 1.22 -11.72
N ALA A 121 12.52 0.77 -10.46
CA ALA A 121 12.57 1.64 -9.30
C ALA A 121 13.99 2.19 -9.10
N LEU A 122 14.12 3.50 -8.96
CA LEU A 122 15.36 4.25 -8.83
C LEU A 122 15.36 5.05 -7.54
N ASN A 123 16.53 5.55 -7.14
CA ASN A 123 16.69 6.52 -6.05
C ASN A 123 15.95 6.15 -4.75
N ALA A 124 15.90 4.86 -4.42
CA ALA A 124 15.23 4.44 -3.19
C ALA A 124 15.87 5.12 -1.98
N HIS A 125 15.04 5.67 -1.11
CA HIS A 125 15.45 6.41 0.08
C HIS A 125 14.44 6.21 1.21
N PHE A 126 14.92 6.30 2.44
CA PHE A 126 14.06 6.25 3.61
C PHE A 126 13.56 7.66 3.94
N ILE A 127 12.25 7.80 4.10
CA ILE A 127 11.61 9.03 4.52
C ILE A 127 10.59 8.72 5.61
N LYS A 128 10.74 9.37 6.77
CA LYS A 128 9.89 9.25 7.95
C LYS A 128 9.69 7.80 8.43
N ASP A 129 8.65 7.14 7.94
CA ASP A 129 8.19 5.80 8.33
C ASP A 129 8.14 4.86 7.12
N GLY A 130 8.78 5.18 5.99
CA GLY A 130 8.71 4.34 4.80
C GLY A 130 9.92 4.43 3.88
N ILE A 131 9.95 3.55 2.88
CA ILE A 131 10.89 3.60 1.77
C ILE A 131 10.14 4.11 0.55
N ASP A 132 10.62 5.20 -0.01
CA ASP A 132 10.13 5.80 -1.24
C ASP A 132 11.15 5.58 -2.35
N ALA A 133 10.68 5.58 -3.60
CA ALA A 133 11.52 5.46 -4.78
C ALA A 133 10.88 6.15 -6.00
N ASP A 134 11.73 6.47 -6.96
CA ASP A 134 11.34 7.00 -8.26
C ASP A 134 11.05 5.85 -9.22
N PHE A 135 9.81 5.72 -9.67
CA PHE A 135 9.45 4.72 -10.65
C PHE A 135 9.68 5.30 -12.05
N LYS A 136 10.74 4.83 -12.71
CA LYS A 136 11.01 5.15 -14.11
C LYS A 136 10.29 4.15 -14.99
N ILE A 137 9.24 4.62 -15.69
CA ILE A 137 8.37 3.79 -16.54
C ILE A 137 8.65 4.10 -18.00
N ASP A 138 8.85 3.06 -18.79
CA ASP A 138 9.02 3.17 -20.24
C ASP A 138 7.66 3.49 -20.90
N SER A 139 7.50 4.74 -21.35
CA SER A 139 6.23 5.20 -21.93
C SER A 139 6.03 4.73 -23.37
N VAL A 140 7.09 4.26 -24.03
CA VAL A 140 7.00 3.67 -25.38
C VAL A 140 6.46 2.24 -25.28
N LYS A 141 7.00 1.43 -24.35
CA LYS A 141 6.55 0.07 -24.10
C LYS A 141 5.19 0.02 -23.39
N ALA A 142 4.96 0.91 -22.42
CA ALA A 142 3.78 0.90 -21.57
C ALA A 142 3.01 2.24 -21.57
N PRO A 143 2.52 2.74 -22.74
CA PRO A 143 1.91 4.06 -22.86
C PRO A 143 0.63 4.22 -22.01
N MET A 144 -0.16 3.16 -21.88
CA MET A 144 -1.38 3.19 -21.05
C MET A 144 -1.07 3.23 -19.55
N ILE A 145 0.01 2.56 -19.13
CA ILE A 145 0.49 2.62 -17.74
C ILE A 145 1.02 4.01 -17.45
N ALA A 146 1.86 4.55 -18.34
CA ALA A 146 2.38 5.91 -18.22
C ALA A 146 1.26 6.96 -18.15
N ARG A 147 0.22 6.82 -18.99
CA ARG A 147 -0.97 7.67 -18.94
C ARG A 147 -1.74 7.50 -17.63
N GLY A 148 -2.00 6.27 -17.19
CA GLY A 148 -2.71 5.98 -15.94
C GLY A 148 -1.99 6.52 -14.70
N LEU A 149 -0.66 6.54 -14.75
CA LEU A 149 0.23 7.14 -13.76
C LEU A 149 0.38 8.66 -13.89
N THR A 150 -0.20 9.36 -14.88
CA THR A 150 0.04 10.82 -15.05
C THR A 150 -1.24 11.65 -15.14
N ILE A 151 -2.37 11.06 -15.55
CA ILE A 151 -3.67 11.74 -15.48
C ILE A 151 -4.00 12.17 -14.04
N GLN A 152 -4.83 13.21 -13.90
CA GLN A 152 -5.24 13.72 -12.60
C GLN A 152 -6.77 13.61 -12.45
N PRO A 153 -7.27 12.90 -11.41
CA PRO A 153 -6.51 12.05 -10.49
C PRO A 153 -5.90 10.82 -11.20
N PRO A 154 -4.80 10.24 -10.69
CA PRO A 154 -4.19 9.07 -11.29
C PRO A 154 -5.10 7.85 -11.21
N ALA A 155 -5.21 7.12 -12.33
CA ALA A 155 -5.92 5.84 -12.37
C ALA A 155 -5.07 4.69 -11.81
N ILE A 156 -3.73 4.82 -11.85
CA ILE A 156 -2.80 3.88 -11.22
C ILE A 156 -2.07 4.63 -10.12
N HIS A 157 -2.25 4.19 -8.88
CA HIS A 157 -1.72 4.89 -7.71
C HIS A 157 -1.19 3.96 -6.63
N SER A 158 -1.18 2.65 -6.83
CA SER A 158 -0.81 1.66 -5.82
C SER A 158 0.23 0.69 -6.36
N CYS A 159 1.09 0.22 -5.48
CA CYS A 159 2.06 -0.83 -5.80
C CYS A 159 2.09 -1.88 -4.70
N SER A 160 2.63 -3.04 -5.04
CA SER A 160 3.00 -4.09 -4.10
C SER A 160 4.46 -4.44 -4.33
N VAL A 161 5.13 -4.83 -3.26
CA VAL A 161 6.55 -5.18 -3.30
C VAL A 161 6.68 -6.63 -2.87
N GLY A 162 7.32 -7.43 -3.72
CA GLY A 162 7.74 -8.77 -3.35
C GLY A 162 8.96 -8.67 -2.42
N ILE A 163 8.92 -9.32 -1.26
CA ILE A 163 9.99 -9.23 -0.26
C ILE A 163 10.33 -10.62 0.27
N PHE A 164 11.62 -10.92 0.36
CA PHE A 164 12.15 -12.00 1.18
C PHE A 164 12.71 -11.43 2.47
N PHE A 165 12.37 -12.07 3.60
CA PHE A 165 12.68 -11.55 4.92
C PHE A 165 12.96 -12.66 5.95
N GLU A 166 13.61 -12.27 7.04
CA GLU A 166 13.74 -13.04 8.26
C GLU A 166 12.83 -12.42 9.33
N ALA A 167 12.07 -13.25 10.06
CA ALA A 167 11.11 -12.80 11.06
C ALA A 167 11.07 -13.71 12.29
N GLU A 168 10.61 -13.14 13.40
CA GLU A 168 10.34 -13.83 14.66
C GLU A 168 8.83 -13.90 14.92
N MET A 169 8.40 -14.89 15.72
CA MET A 169 7.01 -15.00 16.16
C MET A 169 6.80 -14.06 17.35
N SER A 170 5.75 -13.21 17.35
CA SER A 170 5.44 -12.36 18.51
C SER A 170 5.13 -13.16 19.77
N HIS A 171 4.59 -14.37 19.61
CA HIS A 171 4.24 -15.31 20.68
C HIS A 171 5.12 -16.57 20.58
N PRO A 172 6.39 -16.52 21.02
CA PRO A 172 7.35 -17.60 20.85
C PRO A 172 7.02 -18.87 21.64
N GLN A 173 6.12 -18.78 22.62
CA GLN A 173 5.63 -19.91 23.41
C GLN A 173 4.74 -20.87 22.59
N PHE A 174 4.10 -20.38 21.52
CA PHE A 174 3.26 -21.23 20.69
C PHE A 174 4.11 -22.17 19.85
N LYS A 175 3.58 -23.38 19.66
CA LYS A 175 4.13 -24.28 18.65
C LYS A 175 3.81 -23.71 17.28
N ARG A 176 4.67 -23.97 16.30
CA ARG A 176 4.59 -23.35 14.97
C ARG A 176 3.18 -23.40 14.37
N TRP A 177 2.51 -24.56 14.36
CA TRP A 177 1.17 -24.68 13.77
C TRP A 177 0.13 -23.86 14.52
N GLU A 178 0.19 -23.83 15.86
CA GLU A 178 -0.72 -23.04 16.69
C GLU A 178 -0.51 -21.55 16.44
N PHE A 179 0.74 -21.11 16.30
CA PHE A 179 1.05 -19.74 15.93
C PHE A 179 0.43 -19.38 14.57
N TRP A 180 0.52 -20.27 13.57
CA TRP A 180 -0.08 -20.05 12.25
C TRP A 180 -1.60 -19.99 12.30
N ASP A 181 -2.26 -20.89 13.04
CA ASP A 181 -3.72 -20.94 13.16
C ASP A 181 -4.28 -19.69 13.86
N ARG A 182 -3.47 -19.07 14.75
CA ARG A 182 -3.85 -17.88 15.53
C ARG A 182 -3.38 -16.55 14.93
N LEU A 183 -2.77 -16.55 13.74
CA LEU A 183 -2.30 -15.30 13.12
C LEU A 183 -3.43 -14.27 13.01
N GLY A 184 -3.19 -13.06 13.53
CA GLY A 184 -4.17 -11.98 13.58
C GLY A 184 -5.08 -11.98 14.80
N GLU A 185 -5.07 -13.01 15.64
CA GLU A 185 -5.75 -12.98 16.92
C GLU A 185 -5.04 -12.00 17.87
N GLU A 186 -5.82 -11.27 18.67
CA GLU A 186 -5.30 -10.48 19.78
C GLU A 186 -5.26 -11.36 21.03
N ILE A 187 -4.07 -11.53 21.61
CA ILE A 187 -3.83 -12.30 22.83
C ILE A 187 -3.02 -11.41 23.77
N ASP A 188 -3.50 -11.26 25.00
CA ASP A 188 -2.85 -10.44 26.03
C ASP A 188 -2.55 -8.98 25.58
N GLY A 189 -3.39 -8.43 24.69
CA GLY A 189 -3.26 -7.07 24.15
C GLY A 189 -2.25 -6.94 23.00
N GLU A 190 -1.68 -8.05 22.52
CA GLU A 190 -0.82 -8.08 21.35
C GLU A 190 -1.37 -8.96 20.24
N ILE A 191 -1.24 -8.49 18.99
CA ILE A 191 -1.62 -9.28 17.82
C ILE A 191 -0.57 -10.37 17.58
N VAL A 192 -1.02 -11.60 17.38
CA VAL A 192 -0.21 -12.73 16.92
C VAL A 192 0.24 -12.43 15.48
N ARG A 193 1.54 -12.15 15.30
CA ARG A 193 2.11 -11.63 14.06
C ARG A 193 3.59 -11.99 13.93
N PHE A 194 4.10 -11.97 12.71
CA PHE A 194 5.53 -12.06 12.45
C PHE A 194 6.17 -10.68 12.62
N ILE A 195 7.20 -10.60 13.45
CA ILE A 195 8.02 -9.40 13.63
C ILE A 195 9.20 -9.49 12.66
N VAL A 196 9.21 -8.65 11.63
CA VAL A 196 10.25 -8.68 10.61
C VAL A 196 11.56 -8.12 11.19
N LYS A 197 12.61 -8.94 11.19
CA LYS A 197 13.93 -8.57 11.71
C LYS A 197 14.88 -8.08 10.63
N LYS A 198 14.67 -8.53 9.39
CA LYS A 198 15.56 -8.21 8.28
C LYS A 198 14.88 -8.44 6.94
N ILE A 199 15.05 -7.49 6.03
CA ILE A 199 14.75 -7.66 4.61
C ILE A 199 16.00 -8.22 3.94
N VAL A 200 15.85 -9.41 3.35
CA VAL A 200 16.93 -10.12 2.65
C VAL A 200 17.05 -9.61 1.22
N GLU A 201 15.92 -9.51 0.52
CA GLU A 201 15.87 -9.21 -0.91
C GLU A 201 14.50 -8.65 -1.30
N VAL A 202 14.49 -7.81 -2.34
CA VAL A 202 13.28 -7.28 -2.98
C VAL A 202 13.34 -7.66 -4.46
N PRO A 203 12.81 -8.83 -4.85
CA PRO A 203 12.95 -9.33 -6.22
C PRO A 203 12.11 -8.57 -7.25
N GLU A 204 10.99 -7.96 -6.85
CA GLU A 204 10.05 -7.33 -7.78
C GLU A 204 9.21 -6.23 -7.11
N VAL A 205 8.72 -5.32 -7.95
CA VAL A 205 7.66 -4.38 -7.63
C VAL A 205 6.57 -4.52 -8.68
N SER A 206 5.31 -4.50 -8.26
CA SER A 206 4.16 -4.64 -9.15
C SER A 206 3.21 -3.47 -8.99
N LEU A 207 2.76 -2.89 -10.10
CA LEU A 207 1.67 -1.92 -10.10
C LEU A 207 0.35 -2.66 -9.95
N VAL A 208 -0.37 -2.47 -8.86
CA VAL A 208 -1.57 -3.24 -8.53
C VAL A 208 -2.74 -2.34 -8.18
N TYR A 209 -3.96 -2.87 -8.27
CA TYR A 209 -5.16 -2.17 -7.83
C TYR A 209 -5.12 -1.85 -6.34
N SER A 210 -4.76 -2.84 -5.51
CA SER A 210 -4.57 -2.67 -4.07
C SER A 210 -3.39 -3.52 -3.60
N GLY A 211 -2.35 -2.85 -3.10
CA GLY A 211 -1.22 -3.52 -2.47
C GLY A 211 -1.55 -4.02 -1.07
N ALA A 212 -0.72 -4.93 -0.56
CA ALA A 212 -0.77 -5.39 0.83
C ALA A 212 -0.54 -4.23 1.81
N ASP A 213 0.45 -3.37 1.51
CA ASP A 213 0.62 -2.11 2.22
C ASP A 213 -0.33 -1.04 1.63
N PRO A 214 -1.35 -0.60 2.39
CA PRO A 214 -2.31 0.39 1.89
C PRO A 214 -1.69 1.77 1.66
N ARG A 215 -0.51 2.05 2.24
CA ARG A 215 0.25 3.30 2.06
C ARG A 215 1.31 3.21 0.97
N ALA A 216 1.56 2.02 0.39
CA ALA A 216 2.43 1.85 -0.77
C ALA A 216 1.75 2.39 -2.04
N ARG A 217 1.83 3.71 -2.21
CA ARG A 217 1.10 4.46 -3.22
C ARG A 217 1.97 5.49 -3.90
N ARG A 218 1.49 5.96 -5.06
CA ARG A 218 2.07 7.10 -5.76
C ARG A 218 2.05 8.31 -4.82
N SER A 219 3.22 8.90 -4.60
CA SER A 219 3.33 10.17 -3.88
C SER A 219 2.91 11.29 -4.84
N PHE A 220 2.14 12.26 -4.37
CA PHE A 220 1.81 13.40 -5.23
C PHE A 220 2.98 14.39 -5.19
N ILE A 221 3.33 14.97 -6.34
CA ILE A 221 4.41 15.97 -6.47
C ILE A 221 4.24 17.14 -5.48
N LYS A 222 2.99 17.42 -5.06
CA LYS A 222 2.67 18.41 -4.02
C LYS A 222 3.32 18.10 -2.67
N ASP A 223 3.51 16.83 -2.31
CA ASP A 223 4.08 16.43 -1.02
C ASP A 223 5.61 16.62 -1.02
N LEU A 224 6.27 16.25 -2.12
CA LEU A 224 7.74 16.40 -2.29
C LEU A 224 8.20 17.85 -2.48
N GLU A 225 7.43 18.66 -3.21
CA GLU A 225 7.75 20.09 -3.34
C GLU A 225 7.54 20.84 -2.03
N LEU A 226 6.47 20.55 -1.29
CA LEU A 226 6.21 21.23 -0.02
C LEU A 226 7.25 20.86 1.04
N GLU A 227 7.68 19.60 1.09
CA GLU A 227 8.61 19.09 2.11
C GLU A 227 10.09 19.52 1.90
N SER A 228 10.48 19.84 0.67
CA SER A 228 11.82 20.36 0.35
C SER A 228 11.94 21.88 0.47
N MET A 229 10.80 22.57 0.62
CA MET A 229 10.73 24.02 0.77
C MET A 229 11.01 24.45 2.21
N THR A 230 11.63 25.61 2.36
CA THR A 230 11.72 26.29 3.64
C THR A 230 10.32 26.66 4.15
N LYS A 231 10.18 26.82 5.47
CA LYS A 231 8.91 27.25 6.08
C LYS A 231 8.37 28.55 5.48
N GLU A 232 9.27 29.44 5.08
CA GLU A 232 8.94 30.71 4.43
C GLU A 232 8.39 30.51 3.02
N GLU A 233 9.00 29.64 2.22
CA GLU A 233 8.47 29.33 0.89
C GLU A 233 7.14 28.55 0.97
N GLN A 234 7.00 27.64 1.94
CA GLN A 234 5.74 26.95 2.21
C GLN A 234 4.63 27.97 2.57
N PHE A 235 4.96 28.93 3.44
CA PHE A 235 4.07 30.01 3.84
C PHE A 235 3.68 30.88 2.63
N ASN A 236 4.63 31.26 1.79
CA ASN A 236 4.37 32.09 0.60
C ASN A 236 3.51 31.37 -0.45
N LYS A 237 3.72 30.05 -0.66
CA LYS A 237 2.82 29.24 -1.51
C LYS A 237 1.41 29.18 -0.92
N LEU A 238 1.27 29.02 0.39
CA LEU A 238 -0.01 29.00 1.08
C LEU A 238 -0.74 30.35 0.94
N CYS A 239 -0.05 31.46 1.19
CA CYS A 239 -0.56 32.82 1.00
C CYS A 239 -1.04 33.04 -0.44
N THR A 240 -0.24 32.64 -1.42
CA THR A 240 -0.62 32.72 -2.84
C THR A 240 -1.87 31.90 -3.16
N ALA A 241 -1.95 30.66 -2.66
CA ALA A 241 -3.10 29.78 -2.89
C ALA A 241 -4.39 30.29 -2.23
N LEU A 242 -4.27 30.98 -1.10
CA LEU A 242 -5.38 31.60 -0.37
C LEU A 242 -5.70 33.02 -0.87
N GLY A 243 -4.94 33.55 -1.84
CA GLY A 243 -5.11 34.89 -2.38
C GLY A 243 -4.70 36.03 -1.43
N ILE A 244 -3.86 35.73 -0.44
CA ILE A 244 -3.33 36.69 0.55
C ILE A 244 -2.13 37.42 -0.08
N LYS A 245 -2.16 38.76 -0.06
CA LYS A 245 -1.11 39.63 -0.61
C LYS A 245 -0.10 40.01 0.47
N GLU A 246 1.13 40.37 0.06
CA GLU A 246 2.22 40.79 0.97
C GLU A 246 1.86 41.99 1.87
N ASP A 247 0.90 42.82 1.45
CA ASP A 247 0.42 43.99 2.21
C ASP A 247 -0.79 43.69 3.12
N ASP A 248 -1.31 42.46 3.14
CA ASP A 248 -2.41 42.12 4.04
C ASP A 248 -1.89 42.02 5.47
N ASP A 249 -2.59 42.68 6.40
CA ASP A 249 -2.26 42.68 7.82
C ASP A 249 -2.43 41.26 8.39
N LEU A 250 -1.33 40.50 8.42
CA LEU A 250 -1.30 39.09 8.80
C LEU A 250 -1.96 38.84 10.16
N GLU A 251 -1.85 39.80 11.10
CA GLU A 251 -2.50 39.72 12.41
C GLU A 251 -4.03 39.75 12.33
N LYS A 252 -4.61 40.40 11.31
CA LYS A 252 -6.06 40.44 11.06
C LYS A 252 -6.58 39.20 10.34
N LEU A 253 -5.75 38.51 9.56
CA LEU A 253 -6.12 37.29 8.83
C LEU A 253 -6.05 36.02 9.69
N ILE A 254 -5.17 35.98 10.70
CA ILE A 254 -5.03 34.84 11.61
C ILE A 254 -6.37 34.43 12.28
N PRO A 255 -7.19 35.37 12.81
CA PRO A 255 -8.50 35.03 13.37
C PRO A 255 -9.45 34.42 12.34
N GLU A 256 -9.53 34.99 11.13
CA GLU A 256 -10.44 34.54 10.07
C GLU A 256 -10.05 33.15 9.56
N LEU A 257 -8.75 32.87 9.41
CA LEU A 257 -8.24 31.56 9.03
C LEU A 257 -8.49 30.51 10.12
N LYS A 258 -8.32 30.87 11.40
CA LYS A 258 -8.64 29.98 12.52
C LYS A 258 -10.14 29.67 12.58
N GLU A 259 -10.99 30.65 12.30
CA GLU A 259 -12.43 30.46 12.22
C GLU A 259 -12.80 29.51 11.07
N LYS A 260 -12.29 29.74 9.85
CA LYS A 260 -12.53 28.86 8.69
C LYS A 260 -12.04 27.43 8.92
N LEU A 261 -10.87 27.27 9.55
CA LEU A 261 -10.34 25.96 9.92
C LEU A 261 -11.25 25.26 10.93
N GLY A 262 -11.68 25.97 11.98
CA GLY A 262 -12.63 25.44 12.96
C GLY A 262 -13.99 25.09 12.34
N MET A 263 -14.47 25.87 11.37
CA MET A 263 -15.69 25.52 10.61
C MET A 263 -15.50 24.22 9.80
N SER A 264 -14.34 24.04 9.17
CA SER A 264 -14.05 22.82 8.40
C SER A 264 -13.94 21.57 9.29
N GLU A 265 -13.34 21.69 10.48
CA GLU A 265 -13.30 20.62 11.47
C GLU A 265 -14.70 20.26 11.98
N LYS A 266 -15.54 21.28 12.22
CA LYS A 266 -16.92 21.07 12.65
C LYS A 266 -17.74 20.34 11.59
N ILE A 267 -17.63 20.73 10.32
CA ILE A 267 -18.29 20.05 9.19
C ILE A 267 -17.83 18.59 9.10
N LEU A 268 -16.53 18.34 9.28
CA LEU A 268 -15.98 16.99 9.27
C LEU A 268 -16.55 16.14 10.42
N GLU A 269 -16.64 16.67 11.63
CA GLU A 269 -17.24 15.99 12.78
C GLU A 269 -18.75 15.74 12.61
N GLU A 270 -19.48 16.69 12.04
CA GLU A 270 -20.89 16.52 11.71
C GLU A 270 -21.07 15.37 10.70
N MET A 271 -20.22 15.30 9.68
CA MET A 271 -20.25 14.23 8.69
C MET A 271 -19.86 12.86 9.29
N ARG A 272 -18.89 12.81 10.21
CA ARG A 272 -18.55 11.59 10.96
C ARG A 272 -19.73 11.09 11.78
N SER A 273 -20.35 12.00 12.54
CA SER A 273 -21.52 11.69 13.37
C SER A 273 -22.68 11.15 12.53
N GLU A 274 -22.96 11.77 11.39
CA GLU A 274 -24.03 11.34 10.49
C GLU A 274 -23.73 9.97 9.84
N THR A 275 -22.49 9.76 9.41
CA THR A 275 -22.04 8.49 8.84
C THR A 275 -22.10 7.36 9.86
N LEU A 276 -21.66 7.62 11.10
CA LEU A 276 -21.78 6.67 12.23
C LEU A 276 -23.24 6.34 12.55
N LYS A 277 -24.12 7.35 12.54
CA LYS A 277 -25.55 7.13 12.78
C LYS A 277 -26.16 6.24 11.70
N THR A 278 -25.80 6.48 10.45
CA THR A 278 -26.26 5.69 9.28
C THR A 278 -25.74 4.26 9.35
N TYR A 279 -24.44 4.09 9.61
CA TYR A 279 -23.83 2.78 9.80
C TYR A 279 -24.44 2.00 10.97
N ARG A 280 -24.62 2.63 12.14
CA ARG A 280 -25.23 1.96 13.31
C ARG A 280 -26.69 1.58 13.06
N ALA A 281 -27.45 2.42 12.35
CA ALA A 281 -28.80 2.08 11.94
C ALA A 281 -28.83 0.86 10.99
N PHE A 282 -27.85 0.75 10.10
CA PHE A 282 -27.69 -0.42 9.24
C PHE A 282 -27.26 -1.66 10.02
N ALA A 283 -26.20 -1.57 10.80
CA ALA A 283 -25.58 -2.70 11.48
C ALA A 283 -26.39 -3.20 12.69
N GLN A 284 -27.22 -2.33 13.29
CA GLN A 284 -27.96 -2.61 14.52
C GLN A 284 -27.03 -3.19 15.60
N ASP A 285 -27.38 -4.32 16.20
CA ASP A 285 -26.58 -4.97 17.26
C ASP A 285 -25.30 -5.66 16.75
N LYS A 286 -25.03 -5.63 15.43
CA LYS A 286 -23.84 -6.24 14.80
C LYS A 286 -22.77 -5.22 14.39
N ALA A 287 -22.83 -4.00 14.94
CA ALA A 287 -21.84 -2.97 14.66
C ALA A 287 -20.44 -3.44 15.08
N ARG A 288 -19.51 -3.51 14.11
CA ARG A 288 -18.10 -3.80 14.36
C ARG A 288 -17.36 -2.53 14.77
N GLU A 289 -16.62 -2.63 15.87
CA GLU A 289 -15.80 -1.54 16.41
C GLU A 289 -14.71 -1.07 15.43
N SER A 290 -14.15 -1.98 14.64
CA SER A 290 -13.16 -1.63 13.60
C SER A 290 -13.74 -0.69 12.54
N THR A 291 -15.00 -0.87 12.16
CA THR A 291 -15.69 0.03 11.22
C THR A 291 -16.04 1.36 11.87
N VAL A 292 -16.34 1.39 13.17
CA VAL A 292 -16.54 2.65 13.92
C VAL A 292 -15.25 3.46 13.92
N ARG A 293 -14.11 2.84 14.27
CA ARG A 293 -12.79 3.49 14.26
C ARG A 293 -12.37 3.96 12.87
N LEU A 294 -12.71 3.21 11.83
CA LEU A 294 -12.47 3.63 10.45
C LEU A 294 -13.24 4.92 10.13
N ILE A 295 -14.53 5.00 10.48
CA ILE A 295 -15.34 6.20 10.25
C ILE A 295 -14.83 7.38 11.08
N GLU A 296 -14.46 7.17 12.35
CA GLU A 296 -13.93 8.23 13.22
C GLU A 296 -12.59 8.82 12.73
N SER A 297 -11.76 8.02 12.06
CA SER A 297 -10.46 8.45 11.53
C SER A 297 -10.47 8.82 10.05
N ALA A 298 -11.59 8.60 9.35
CA ALA A 298 -11.71 8.85 7.91
C ALA A 298 -11.64 10.35 7.57
N ASP A 299 -11.15 10.62 6.36
CA ASP A 299 -11.20 11.94 5.74
C ASP A 299 -12.58 12.20 5.10
N PHE A 300 -12.81 13.44 4.68
CA PHE A 300 -14.10 13.89 4.14
C PHE A 300 -14.56 13.07 2.92
N SER A 301 -13.66 12.78 1.98
CA SER A 301 -14.00 12.04 0.76
C SER A 301 -14.37 10.59 1.07
N THR A 302 -13.67 9.97 2.00
CA THR A 302 -13.96 8.62 2.46
C THR A 302 -15.29 8.58 3.22
N LEU A 303 -15.56 9.58 4.06
CA LEU A 303 -16.83 9.70 4.79
C LEU A 303 -18.03 9.86 3.85
N GLU A 304 -17.92 10.69 2.82
CA GLU A 304 -18.96 10.86 1.81
C GLU A 304 -19.29 9.54 1.10
N GLY A 305 -18.25 8.79 0.70
CA GLY A 305 -18.39 7.47 0.09
C GLY A 305 -19.09 6.47 1.03
N LEU A 306 -18.60 6.37 2.27
CA LEU A 306 -19.16 5.46 3.29
C LEU A 306 -20.62 5.81 3.63
N LYS A 307 -20.94 7.10 3.76
CA LYS A 307 -22.30 7.56 4.01
C LYS A 307 -23.25 7.11 2.91
N ASN A 308 -22.86 7.31 1.65
CA ASN A 308 -23.68 6.91 0.49
C ASN A 308 -23.85 5.39 0.42
N GLU A 309 -22.79 4.63 0.69
CA GLU A 309 -22.84 3.17 0.71
C GLU A 309 -23.79 2.64 1.81
N TYR A 310 -23.64 3.10 3.05
CA TYR A 310 -24.52 2.67 4.14
C TYR A 310 -25.97 3.16 3.97
N ALA A 311 -26.18 4.33 3.35
CA ALA A 311 -27.51 4.80 3.00
C ALA A 311 -28.17 3.88 1.97
N ALA A 312 -27.45 3.47 0.91
CA ALA A 312 -27.95 2.54 -0.08
C ALA A 312 -28.27 1.16 0.53
N MET A 313 -27.38 0.64 1.39
CA MET A 313 -27.61 -0.62 2.10
C MET A 313 -28.81 -0.56 3.05
N LEU A 314 -29.06 0.59 3.69
CA LEU A 314 -30.27 0.81 4.49
C LEU A 314 -31.53 0.80 3.64
N GLU A 315 -31.51 1.44 2.47
CA GLU A 315 -32.66 1.46 1.57
C GLU A 315 -32.96 0.09 0.97
N GLU A 316 -31.92 -0.70 0.64
CA GLU A 316 -32.08 -2.09 0.20
C GLU A 316 -32.64 -2.99 1.31
N ARG A 317 -32.18 -2.79 2.55
CA ARG A 317 -32.65 -3.56 3.71
C ARG A 317 -34.05 -3.15 4.17
N PHE A 318 -34.43 -1.89 3.97
CA PHE A 318 -35.72 -1.33 4.35
C PHE A 318 -36.35 -0.55 3.17
N PRO A 319 -36.80 -1.25 2.12
CA PRO A 319 -37.41 -0.60 0.97
C PRO A 319 -38.69 0.13 1.38
N LYS A 320 -38.87 1.34 0.84
CA LYS A 320 -40.09 2.13 1.07
C LYS A 320 -41.28 1.45 0.40
N ASN A 321 -42.42 1.36 1.10
CA ASN A 321 -43.68 0.96 0.46
C ASN A 321 -44.30 2.15 -0.32
N GLN A 322 -45.32 1.90 -1.14
CA GLN A 322 -45.90 2.86 -2.10
C GLN A 322 -46.45 4.17 -1.47
N ASN A 323 -46.53 4.25 -0.14
CA ASN A 323 -46.99 5.41 0.62
C ASN A 323 -45.86 6.17 1.35
N GLY A 324 -44.59 5.83 1.10
CA GLY A 324 -43.42 6.54 1.66
C GLY A 324 -42.97 6.09 3.06
N ASN A 325 -43.63 5.08 3.66
CA ASN A 325 -43.25 4.56 4.98
C ASN A 325 -42.26 3.39 4.85
N ARG A 326 -41.28 3.32 5.77
CA ARG A 326 -40.33 2.20 5.87
C ARG A 326 -41.06 0.97 6.42
N GLN A 327 -41.01 -0.17 5.73
CA GLN A 327 -41.56 -1.42 6.26
C GLN A 327 -40.70 -1.92 7.43
N SER A 328 -41.28 -2.01 8.63
CA SER A 328 -40.72 -2.74 9.75
C SER A 328 -40.86 -4.25 9.50
N SER A 329 -39.76 -5.00 9.53
CA SER A 329 -39.82 -6.46 9.62
C SER A 329 -40.37 -6.84 10.99
N GLU A 330 -41.58 -7.41 11.04
CA GLU A 330 -42.17 -7.99 12.25
C GLU A 330 -41.21 -9.03 12.84
N THR A 331 -40.69 -8.73 14.02
CA THR A 331 -40.15 -9.75 14.92
C THR A 331 -41.25 -9.97 15.95
N GLU A 332 -41.83 -11.17 15.99
CA GLU A 332 -42.87 -11.53 16.95
C GLU A 332 -42.40 -11.21 18.37
N ILE A 333 -43.05 -10.22 19.00
CA ILE A 333 -42.83 -9.91 20.42
C ILE A 333 -43.61 -10.96 21.22
N PRO A 334 -42.97 -11.72 22.13
CA PRO A 334 -43.69 -12.66 22.97
C PRO A 334 -44.67 -11.91 23.88
N PRO A 335 -45.85 -12.48 24.19
CA PRO A 335 -46.89 -11.79 24.94
C PRO A 335 -46.39 -11.47 26.36
N GLY A 336 -46.21 -10.17 26.67
CA GLY A 336 -45.85 -9.69 28.01
C GLY A 336 -44.97 -8.44 28.06
N THR A 337 -44.43 -7.96 26.94
CA THR A 337 -43.55 -6.77 26.95
C THR A 337 -44.31 -5.51 26.55
N THR A 338 -44.58 -4.64 27.52
CA THR A 338 -45.06 -3.28 27.26
C THR A 338 -43.88 -2.42 26.78
N VAL A 339 -43.82 -2.15 25.48
CA VAL A 339 -42.90 -1.14 24.94
C VAL A 339 -43.67 0.17 24.80
N ARG A 340 -43.20 1.24 25.45
CA ARG A 340 -43.68 2.59 25.20
C ARG A 340 -43.17 3.04 23.83
N GLU A 341 -44.07 3.27 22.89
CA GLU A 341 -43.75 3.88 21.61
C GLU A 341 -43.45 5.38 21.82
N GLU A 342 -42.17 5.76 21.78
CA GLU A 342 -41.79 7.13 21.47
C GLU A 342 -41.50 7.21 19.97
N PHE A 343 -42.48 7.73 19.22
CA PHE A 343 -42.30 8.06 17.80
C PHE A 343 -41.36 9.26 17.67
N VAL A 344 -40.17 9.04 17.13
CA VAL A 344 -39.30 10.14 16.66
C VAL A 344 -39.75 10.51 15.25
N ASN A 345 -40.41 11.66 15.12
CA ASN A 345 -40.85 12.21 13.85
C ASN A 345 -39.68 12.90 13.12
N PHE A 346 -39.38 12.47 11.89
CA PHE A 346 -38.19 12.88 11.12
C PHE A 346 -38.45 13.94 10.04
N GLU A 347 -39.59 14.64 10.06
CA GLU A 347 -39.99 15.58 9.00
C GLU A 347 -39.34 16.98 9.02
N ASN A 348 -38.40 17.28 9.91
CA ASN A 348 -37.87 18.66 10.04
C ASN A 348 -36.38 18.79 9.75
N TYR A 349 -35.88 18.42 8.57
CA TYR A 349 -34.59 18.93 8.09
C TYR A 349 -34.57 19.05 6.55
N SER A 350 -35.12 20.16 6.06
CA SER A 350 -34.66 20.80 4.83
C SER A 350 -33.81 22.00 5.23
N ILE A 351 -32.56 22.05 4.77
CA ILE A 351 -31.86 23.18 4.13
C ILE A 351 -30.72 22.56 3.32
#